data_AF-A0A979FNQ9-F1
#
_entry.id   AF-A0A979FNQ9-F1
#
_cell.length_a   1.000
_cell.length_b   1.000
_cell.length_c   1.000
_cell.angle_alpha   90.00
_cell.angle_beta   90.00
_cell.angle_gamma   90.00
#
_symmetry.space_group_name_H-M   'P 1'
#
loop_
_entity.id
_entity.type
_entity.pdbx_description
1 polymer ?
#
loop_
_entity_poly.entity_id
_entity_poly.type
_entity_poly.pdbx_seq_one_letter_code
_entity_poly.pdbx_strand_id
1 'polypeptide(L)'
;MLDHVMAMTHELSPAYLHALERYRKDNPHTRLGSASSEGGFPGYNSGIMLVDIERLKQSAVIKSYLERSVLYGRSDHYKFRGDLGDQDLYTLIAFDHPELFYTLPCQWNRQLCQWWRDKGYAHIFDRYFACSGRIKVYHGNCGSVMPSKVKVN
;
A
#
# COMPACT_ATOMS: atom_id res chain seq x y z
N MET A 1 -6.07 -0.34 23.75
CA MET A 1 -6.62 0.55 22.70
C MET A 1 -5.60 0.57 21.59
N LEU A 2 -5.97 0.32 20.33
CA LEU A 2 -5.00 0.38 19.23
C LEU A 2 -4.75 1.84 18.88
N ASP A 3 -3.52 2.32 19.06
CA ASP A 3 -3.14 3.72 18.84
C ASP A 3 -2.63 3.96 17.42
N HIS A 4 -3.47 3.64 16.43
CA HIS A 4 -3.17 3.93 15.04
C HIS A 4 -2.85 5.42 14.84
N VAL A 5 -1.80 5.69 14.08
CA VAL A 5 -1.34 7.03 13.70
C VAL A 5 -2.01 7.46 12.39
N MET A 6 -2.21 6.51 11.48
CA MET A 6 -2.89 6.78 10.22
C MET A 6 -3.72 5.60 9.74
N ALA A 7 -4.63 5.87 8.81
CA ALA A 7 -5.38 4.87 8.09
C ALA A 7 -5.16 5.01 6.59
N MET A 8 -4.92 3.90 5.91
CA MET A 8 -4.64 3.82 4.48
C MET A 8 -5.30 2.57 3.88
N THR A 9 -5.53 2.55 2.57
CA THR A 9 -6.00 1.37 1.86
C THR A 9 -4.83 0.60 1.27
N HIS A 10 -4.90 -0.73 1.27
CA HIS A 10 -3.94 -1.56 0.55
C HIS A 10 -3.80 -1.14 -0.92
N GLU A 11 -2.59 -1.27 -1.45
CA GLU A 11 -2.30 -1.16 -2.88
C GLU A 11 -2.98 -2.32 -3.64
N LEU A 12 -3.81 -1.99 -4.61
CA LEU A 12 -4.61 -2.94 -5.40
C LEU A 12 -3.88 -3.45 -6.65
N SER A 13 -2.56 -3.35 -6.69
CA SER A 13 -1.69 -3.88 -7.75
C SER A 13 -0.47 -4.62 -7.16
N PRO A 14 0.24 -5.44 -7.94
CA PRO A 14 1.43 -6.15 -7.47
C PRO A 14 2.69 -5.27 -7.42
N ALA A 15 2.56 -3.94 -7.28
CA ALA A 15 3.70 -3.01 -7.27
C ALA A 15 4.73 -3.38 -6.20
N TYR A 16 4.29 -3.64 -4.96
CA TYR A 16 5.18 -4.02 -3.87
C TYR A 16 5.58 -5.49 -3.89
N LEU A 17 4.83 -6.37 -4.58
CA LEU A 17 5.33 -7.71 -4.90
C LEU A 17 6.61 -7.60 -5.75
N HIS A 18 6.56 -6.76 -6.79
CA HIS A 18 7.70 -6.49 -7.66
C HIS A 18 8.83 -5.80 -6.90
N ALA A 19 8.55 -4.73 -6.17
CA ALA A 19 9.57 -3.96 -5.45
C ALA A 19 10.31 -4.78 -4.39
N LEU A 20 9.68 -5.82 -3.84
CA LEU A 20 10.27 -6.73 -2.83
C LEU A 20 10.85 -8.02 -3.41
N GLU A 21 10.94 -8.19 -4.73
CA GLU A 21 11.38 -9.45 -5.36
C GLU A 21 12.67 -10.01 -4.75
N ARG A 22 13.69 -9.17 -4.58
CA ARG A 22 14.99 -9.57 -4.00
C ARG A 22 14.92 -9.96 -2.53
N TYR A 23 14.05 -9.31 -1.76
CA TYR A 23 13.86 -9.65 -0.35
C TYR A 23 13.06 -10.95 -0.20
N ARG A 24 12.03 -11.13 -1.02
CA ARG A 24 11.20 -12.34 -1.05
C ARG A 24 11.99 -13.58 -1.49
N LYS A 25 12.98 -13.42 -2.37
CA LYS A 25 13.91 -14.50 -2.74
C LYS A 25 14.66 -15.06 -1.53
N ASP A 26 15.09 -14.19 -0.63
CA ASP A 26 15.80 -14.57 0.60
C ASP A 26 14.85 -14.97 1.73
N ASN A 27 13.58 -14.57 1.64
CA ASN A 27 12.55 -14.77 2.65
C ASN A 27 11.29 -15.40 2.04
N PRO A 28 11.34 -16.67 1.59
CA PRO A 28 10.27 -17.27 0.79
C PRO A 28 8.92 -17.39 1.52
N HIS A 29 8.93 -17.33 2.86
CA HIS A 29 7.72 -17.40 3.69
C HIS A 29 7.15 -16.02 4.07
N THR A 30 7.77 -14.93 3.61
CA THR A 30 7.26 -13.59 3.94
C THR A 30 5.92 -13.31 3.28
N ARG A 31 5.06 -12.62 4.01
CA ARG A 31 3.74 -12.14 3.54
C ARG A 31 3.80 -10.75 2.92
N LEU A 32 4.94 -10.07 3.01
CA LEU A 32 5.14 -8.73 2.47
C LEU A 32 5.16 -8.77 0.94
N GLY A 33 4.37 -7.91 0.30
CA GLY A 33 4.12 -7.89 -1.14
C GLY A 33 3.06 -8.89 -1.62
N SER A 34 2.59 -9.83 -0.79
CA SER A 34 1.52 -10.77 -1.16
C SER A 34 0.15 -10.10 -1.16
N ALA A 35 -0.78 -10.60 -1.99
CA ALA A 35 -2.14 -10.07 -2.07
C ALA A 35 -2.87 -10.17 -0.72
N SER A 36 -3.70 -9.16 -0.42
CA SER A 36 -4.50 -9.16 0.81
C SER A 36 -5.55 -10.28 0.86
N SER A 37 -6.05 -10.71 -0.31
CA SER A 37 -6.95 -11.87 -0.47
C SER A 37 -6.32 -13.20 -0.02
N GLU A 38 -5.00 -13.27 0.04
CA GLU A 38 -4.22 -14.42 0.51
C GLU A 38 -3.75 -14.25 1.96
N GLY A 39 -4.24 -13.23 2.68
CA GLY A 39 -3.78 -12.87 4.02
C GLY A 39 -2.40 -12.22 4.06
N GLY A 40 -1.95 -11.69 2.91
CA GLY A 40 -0.70 -10.96 2.73
C GLY A 40 -0.80 -9.46 3.00
N PHE A 41 0.33 -8.77 2.87
CA PHE A 41 0.41 -7.31 2.92
C PHE A 41 0.94 -6.75 1.59
N PRO A 42 0.07 -6.27 0.68
CA PRO A 42 0.48 -5.84 -0.65
C PRO A 42 1.09 -4.43 -0.67
N GLY A 43 1.34 -3.82 0.50
CA GLY A 43 1.68 -2.40 0.64
C GLY A 43 0.44 -1.50 0.66
N TYR A 44 0.66 -0.19 0.79
CA TYR A 44 -0.40 0.82 0.86
C TYR A 44 -0.45 1.70 -0.38
N ASN A 45 -1.61 2.28 -0.65
CA ASN A 45 -1.79 3.34 -1.64
C ASN A 45 -2.03 4.70 -0.94
N SER A 46 -1.35 5.76 -1.38
CA SER A 46 -1.45 7.09 -0.73
C SER A 46 -2.61 7.95 -1.23
N GLY A 47 -3.45 7.47 -2.15
CA GLY A 47 -4.58 8.24 -2.70
C GLY A 47 -5.62 8.67 -1.67
N ILE A 48 -5.78 7.90 -0.58
CA ILE A 48 -6.62 8.26 0.56
C ILE A 48 -5.87 7.91 1.85
N MET A 49 -5.68 8.92 2.69
CA MET A 49 -5.04 8.80 3.99
C MET A 49 -5.86 9.55 5.03
N LEU A 50 -6.15 8.91 6.16
CA LEU A 50 -6.66 9.59 7.35
C LEU A 50 -5.51 9.65 8.35
N VAL A 51 -5.07 10.86 8.68
CA VAL A 51 -3.90 11.06 9.54
C VAL A 51 -4.33 11.69 10.84
N ASP A 52 -4.04 11.02 11.95
CA ASP A 52 -4.12 11.65 13.27
C ASP A 52 -2.86 12.48 13.47
N ILE A 53 -2.98 13.79 13.26
CA ILE A 53 -1.86 14.72 13.28
C ILE A 53 -1.17 14.75 14.65
N GLU A 54 -1.93 14.66 15.74
CA GLU A 54 -1.35 14.72 17.08
C GLU A 54 -0.58 13.43 17.41
N ARG A 55 -1.13 12.27 17.05
CA ARG A 55 -0.41 11.00 17.17
C ARG A 55 0.80 10.92 16.25
N LEU A 56 0.71 11.46 15.04
CA LEU A 56 1.84 11.54 14.10
C LEU A 56 3.00 12.33 14.70
N LYS A 57 2.71 13.53 15.23
CA LYS A 57 3.72 14.39 15.90
C LYS A 57 4.35 13.69 17.11
N GLN A 58 3.58 12.89 17.84
CA GLN A 58 4.05 12.22 19.05
C GLN A 58 4.79 10.90 18.75
N SER A 59 4.48 10.23 17.63
CA SER A 59 5.05 8.92 17.29
C SER A 59 6.58 8.95 17.16
N ALA A 60 7.25 8.31 18.12
CA ALA A 60 8.70 8.14 18.10
C ALA A 60 9.16 7.26 16.93
N VAL A 61 8.33 6.28 16.54
CA VAL A 61 8.60 5.39 15.40
C VAL A 61 8.57 6.18 14.08
N ILE A 62 7.52 6.95 13.81
CA ILE A 62 7.49 7.74 12.56
C ILE A 62 8.67 8.71 12.51
N LYS A 63 8.97 9.38 13.63
CA LYS A 63 10.12 10.30 13.71
C LYS A 63 11.45 9.59 13.47
N SER A 64 11.64 8.36 13.95
CA SER A 64 12.91 7.65 13.74
C SER A 64 13.15 7.31 12.26
N TYR A 65 12.11 7.04 11.47
CA TYR A 65 12.23 6.81 10.02
C TYR A 65 12.54 8.07 9.21
N LEU A 66 12.47 9.27 9.81
CA LEU A 66 12.97 10.50 9.19
C LEU A 66 14.49 10.61 9.27
N GLU A 67 15.14 9.85 10.17
CA GLU A 67 16.59 9.77 10.25
C GLU A 67 17.13 8.95 9.08
N ARG A 68 18.08 9.52 8.33
CA ARG A 68 18.62 8.90 7.11
C ARG A 68 19.23 7.52 7.35
N SER A 69 19.92 7.33 8.47
CA SER A 69 20.55 6.05 8.81
C SER A 69 19.51 4.94 9.01
N VAL A 70 18.39 5.25 9.68
CA VAL A 70 17.28 4.32 9.88
C VAL A 70 16.61 4.03 8.55
N LEU A 71 16.24 5.06 7.79
CA LEU A 71 15.56 4.90 6.50
C LEU A 71 16.38 4.07 5.52
N TYR A 72 17.68 4.35 5.38
CA TYR A 72 18.57 3.57 4.53
C TYR A 72 18.79 2.15 5.05
N GLY A 73 19.00 1.98 6.36
CA GLY A 73 19.16 0.66 6.95
C GLY A 73 17.94 -0.25 6.73
N ARG A 74 16.72 0.29 6.87
CA ARG A 74 15.49 -0.46 6.60
C ARG A 74 15.28 -0.70 5.10
N SER A 75 15.55 0.31 4.25
CA SER A 75 15.47 0.13 2.79
C SER A 75 16.43 -0.96 2.30
N ASP A 76 17.66 -0.99 2.80
CA ASP A 76 18.66 -2.03 2.49
C ASP A 76 18.24 -3.40 3.03
N HIS A 77 17.71 -3.46 4.26
CA HIS A 77 17.19 -4.70 4.85
C HIS A 77 16.11 -5.35 3.98
N TYR A 78 15.13 -4.56 3.53
CA TYR A 78 14.06 -5.03 2.64
C TYR A 78 14.47 -5.04 1.16
N LYS A 79 15.72 -4.71 0.84
CA LYS A 79 16.24 -4.56 -0.53
C LYS A 79 15.28 -3.75 -1.42
N PHE A 80 14.65 -2.76 -0.81
CA PHE A 80 13.52 -2.02 -1.35
C PHE A 80 14.00 -0.70 -1.95
N ARG A 81 13.53 -0.39 -3.16
CA ARG A 81 13.70 0.90 -3.83
C ARG A 81 12.38 1.32 -4.41
N GLY A 82 11.93 2.52 -4.06
CA GLY A 82 10.66 3.08 -4.51
C GLY A 82 10.86 4.45 -5.17
N ASP A 83 9.87 4.87 -5.94
CA ASP A 83 9.79 6.13 -6.67
C ASP A 83 8.44 6.86 -6.49
N LEU A 84 7.60 6.39 -5.56
CA LEU A 84 6.24 6.88 -5.29
C LEU A 84 6.18 7.78 -4.04
N GLY A 85 7.32 8.10 -3.43
CA GLY A 85 7.42 9.11 -2.37
C GLY A 85 6.80 8.65 -1.04
N ASP A 86 5.76 9.35 -0.60
CA ASP A 86 5.11 9.10 0.70
C ASP A 86 4.49 7.69 0.78
N GLN A 87 3.94 7.20 -0.32
CA GLN A 87 3.40 5.85 -0.43
C GLN A 87 4.44 4.79 -0.06
N ASP A 88 5.66 4.95 -0.56
CA ASP A 88 6.77 4.03 -0.31
C ASP A 88 7.29 4.15 1.12
N LEU A 89 7.41 5.38 1.63
CA LEU A 89 7.84 5.62 3.01
C LEU A 89 6.89 4.93 4.00
N TYR A 90 5.58 5.15 3.86
CA TYR A 90 4.60 4.58 4.79
C TYR A 90 4.42 3.08 4.60
N THR A 91 4.55 2.56 3.38
CA THR A 91 4.59 1.12 3.13
C THR A 91 5.82 0.47 3.79
N LEU A 92 7.00 1.10 3.68
CA LEU A 92 8.23 0.63 4.32
C LEU A 92 8.12 0.61 5.84
N ILE A 93 7.56 1.67 6.45
CA ILE A 93 7.31 1.71 7.90
C ILE A 93 6.33 0.59 8.29
N ALA A 94 5.27 0.36 7.51
CA ALA A 94 4.28 -0.67 7.79
C ALA A 94 4.82 -2.11 7.68
N PHE A 95 5.95 -2.33 7.01
CA PHE A 95 6.61 -3.64 7.02
C PHE A 95 7.11 -4.04 8.42
N ASP A 96 7.52 -3.06 9.22
CA ASP A 96 8.01 -3.23 10.59
C ASP A 96 6.93 -2.99 11.64
N HIS A 97 6.09 -1.98 11.38
CA HIS A 97 5.17 -1.39 12.36
C HIS A 97 3.73 -1.35 11.84
N PRO A 98 3.13 -2.49 11.46
CA PRO A 98 1.77 -2.51 10.94
C PRO A 98 0.73 -1.97 11.94
N GLU A 99 1.01 -2.03 13.24
CA GLU A 99 0.15 -1.52 14.31
C GLU A 99 -0.11 -0.01 14.23
N LEU A 100 0.78 0.77 13.60
CA LEU A 100 0.59 2.21 13.41
C LEU A 100 -0.48 2.53 12.37
N PHE A 101 -0.90 1.54 11.58
CA PHE A 101 -1.77 1.71 10.43
C PHE A 101 -3.09 1.00 10.64
N TYR A 102 -4.19 1.73 10.50
CA TYR A 102 -5.50 1.13 10.31
C TYR A 102 -5.74 0.87 8.82
N THR A 103 -5.86 -0.40 8.42
CA THR A 103 -6.16 -0.73 7.03
C THR A 103 -7.63 -0.45 6.71
N LEU A 104 -7.87 0.55 5.86
CA LEU A 104 -9.20 0.87 5.36
C LEU A 104 -9.68 -0.17 4.34
N PRO A 105 -11.00 -0.48 4.32
CA PRO A 105 -11.59 -1.27 3.25
C PRO A 105 -11.33 -0.65 1.87
N CYS A 106 -11.02 -1.48 0.86
CA CYS A 106 -10.65 -1.04 -0.49
C CYS A 106 -11.69 -0.12 -1.16
N GLN A 107 -12.95 -0.18 -0.73
CA GLN A 107 -14.05 0.63 -1.26
C GLN A 107 -13.87 2.13 -0.98
N TRP A 108 -13.05 2.49 0.02
CA TRP A 108 -12.67 3.86 0.33
C TRP A 108 -11.59 4.43 -0.59
N ASN A 109 -10.92 3.59 -1.39
CA ASN A 109 -9.95 4.00 -2.40
C ASN A 109 -9.91 2.93 -3.49
N ARG A 110 -10.97 2.86 -4.31
CA ARG A 110 -11.02 1.91 -5.42
C ARG A 110 -10.11 2.39 -6.54
N GLN A 111 -8.85 1.98 -6.45
CA GLN A 111 -7.82 2.23 -7.45
C GLN A 111 -8.19 1.56 -8.78
N LEU A 112 -7.95 2.26 -9.89
CA LEU A 112 -8.34 1.81 -11.23
C LEU A 112 -7.13 1.46 -12.13
N CYS A 113 -5.92 1.80 -11.69
CA CYS A 113 -4.72 1.52 -12.45
C CYS A 113 -4.52 0.02 -12.70
N GLN A 114 -4.34 -0.33 -13.97
CA GLN A 114 -4.02 -1.69 -14.41
C GLN A 114 -2.64 -1.81 -15.05
N TRP A 115 -1.80 -0.76 -14.98
CA TRP A 115 -0.49 -0.74 -15.63
C TRP A 115 0.35 -2.00 -15.34
N TRP A 116 0.37 -2.46 -14.08
CA TRP A 116 1.10 -3.67 -13.68
C TRP A 116 0.57 -4.97 -14.28
N ARG A 117 -0.71 -5.02 -14.69
CA ARG A 117 -1.28 -6.17 -15.39
C ARG A 117 -0.48 -6.49 -16.65
N ASP A 118 -0.12 -5.45 -17.40
CA ASP A 118 0.58 -5.55 -18.68
C ASP A 118 2.11 -5.62 -18.55
N LYS A 119 2.63 -5.68 -17.32
CA LYS A 119 4.07 -5.78 -17.00
C LYS A 119 4.48 -7.16 -16.48
N GLY A 120 3.79 -8.20 -16.94
CA GLY A 120 4.11 -9.60 -16.62
C GLY A 120 3.31 -10.19 -15.46
N TYR A 121 2.43 -9.41 -14.82
CA TYR A 121 1.66 -9.86 -13.66
C TYR A 121 0.21 -10.23 -13.96
N ALA A 122 -0.22 -10.25 -15.23
CA ALA A 122 -1.60 -10.57 -15.61
C ALA A 122 -2.18 -11.82 -14.93
N HIS A 123 -1.36 -12.87 -14.76
CA HIS A 123 -1.76 -14.16 -14.17
C HIS A 123 -2.08 -14.11 -12.66
N ILE A 124 -1.65 -13.08 -11.94
CA ILE A 124 -1.97 -12.87 -10.51
C ILE A 124 -2.69 -11.55 -10.23
N PHE A 125 -2.81 -10.67 -11.21
CA PHE A 125 -3.26 -9.29 -11.03
C PHE A 125 -4.62 -9.20 -10.32
N ASP A 126 -5.57 -10.04 -10.71
CA ASP A 126 -6.94 -10.01 -10.15
C ASP A 126 -6.98 -10.33 -8.65
N ARG A 127 -5.97 -11.02 -8.10
CA ARG A 127 -5.86 -11.30 -6.66
C ARG A 127 -5.60 -10.03 -5.84
N TYR A 128 -4.93 -9.05 -6.45
CA TYR A 128 -4.67 -7.73 -5.87
C TYR A 128 -5.81 -6.76 -6.18
N PHE A 129 -6.30 -6.80 -7.42
CA PHE A 129 -7.22 -5.79 -7.94
C PHE A 129 -8.67 -5.97 -7.51
N ALA A 130 -9.03 -7.14 -6.97
CA ALA A 130 -10.39 -7.42 -6.52
C ALA A 130 -10.81 -6.48 -5.37
N CYS A 131 -11.95 -5.81 -5.57
CA CYS A 131 -12.59 -4.99 -4.55
C CYS A 131 -14.11 -5.02 -4.76
N SER A 132 -14.82 -5.74 -3.90
CA SER A 132 -16.27 -5.96 -4.00
C SER A 132 -17.05 -5.04 -3.06
N GLY A 133 -18.37 -4.97 -3.20
CA GLY A 133 -19.23 -4.14 -2.35
C GLY A 133 -19.40 -2.70 -2.85
N ARG A 134 -20.09 -1.86 -2.07
CA ARG A 134 -20.44 -0.50 -2.47
C ARG A 134 -19.22 0.42 -2.42
N ILE A 135 -18.70 0.77 -3.59
CA ILE A 135 -17.61 1.72 -3.75
C ILE A 135 -18.00 3.10 -3.19
N LYS A 136 -17.10 3.70 -2.42
CA LYS A 136 -17.25 5.03 -1.81
C LYS A 136 -16.47 6.08 -2.59
N VAL A 137 -15.25 5.75 -2.98
CA VAL A 137 -14.36 6.62 -3.75
C VAL A 137 -13.68 5.80 -4.84
N TYR A 138 -13.78 6.26 -6.08
CA TYR A 138 -12.96 5.76 -7.19
C TYR A 138 -11.68 6.59 -7.29
N HIS A 139 -10.58 5.94 -7.60
CA HIS A 139 -9.28 6.58 -7.76
C HIS A 139 -8.69 6.24 -9.13
N GLY A 140 -8.77 7.20 -10.05
CA GLY A 140 -8.25 7.11 -11.42
C GLY A 140 -6.73 7.28 -11.51
N ASN A 141 -5.97 6.56 -10.66
CA ASN A 141 -4.52 6.61 -10.69
C ASN A 141 -3.95 6.15 -12.06
N CYS A 142 -2.72 6.58 -12.35
CA CYS A 142 -2.01 6.34 -13.62
C CYS A 142 -2.78 6.78 -14.89
N GLY A 143 -3.63 7.79 -14.78
CA GLY A 143 -4.43 8.30 -15.91
C GLY A 143 -5.60 7.39 -16.29
N SER A 144 -6.03 6.50 -15.38
CA SER A 144 -7.13 5.58 -15.63
C SER A 144 -8.45 6.31 -15.80
N VAL A 145 -9.24 5.88 -16.79
CA VAL A 145 -10.57 6.44 -17.05
C VAL A 145 -11.51 6.12 -15.88
N MET A 146 -12.11 7.16 -15.32
CA MET A 146 -13.09 7.04 -14.26
C MET A 146 -14.43 6.53 -14.81
N PRO A 147 -15.14 5.62 -14.11
CA PRO A 147 -16.50 5.24 -14.50
C PRO A 147 -17.39 6.47 -14.59
N SER A 148 -18.12 6.61 -15.69
CA SER A 148 -19.15 7.66 -15.79
C SER A 148 -20.25 7.39 -14.76
N LYS A 149 -20.78 8.46 -14.16
CA LYS A 149 -22.02 8.34 -13.39
C LYS A 149 -23.09 7.87 -14.37
N VAL A 150 -23.53 6.61 -14.26
CA VAL A 150 -24.79 6.20 -14.88
C VAL A 150 -25.84 7.10 -14.26
N LYS A 151 -26.41 8.01 -15.07
CA LYS A 151 -27.65 8.69 -14.68
C LYS A 151 -28.69 7.58 -14.57
N VAL A 152 -29.02 7.20 -13.35
CA VAL A 152 -30.21 6.40 -13.09
C VAL A 152 -31.36 7.35 -13.37
N ASN A 153 -31.95 7.24 -14.56
CA ASN A 153 -33.22 7.88 -14.89
C ASN A 153 -34.33 7.25 -14.05
#